data_AF-A0A960R6S4-F1
#
_entry.id   AF-A0A960R6S4-F1
#
_cell.length_a   1.000
_cell.length_b   1.000
_cell.length_c   1.000
_cell.angle_alpha   90.00
_cell.angle_beta   90.00
_cell.angle_gamma   90.00
#
_symmetry.space_group_name_H-M   'P 1'
#
loop_
_entity.id
_entity.type
_entity.pdbx_description
1 polymer ?
#
loop_
_entity_poly.entity_id
_entity_poly.type
_entity_poly.pdbx_seq_one_letter_code
_entity_poly.pdbx_strand_id
1 'polypeptide(L)' 'MARNFLNFPPEEGQTDAFKRRFLQAYLAGISYADACAGRVLETLEKTGLDENTIVLFAGDHGYLMGEYGSWGHKHC' A
#
# COMPACT_ATOMS: atom_id res chain seq x y z
N MET A 1 -6.42 26.64 -7.37
CA MET A 1 -5.01 26.23 -7.29
C MET A 1 -4.97 24.72 -7.07
N ALA A 2 -5.17 23.93 -8.12
CA ALA A 2 -5.16 22.47 -8.02
C ALA A 2 -3.71 22.00 -7.85
N ARG A 3 -3.38 21.37 -6.71
CA ARG A 3 -2.10 20.70 -6.54
C ARG A 3 -2.05 19.57 -7.58
N ASN A 4 -1.08 19.64 -8.49
CA ASN A 4 -0.97 18.69 -9.57
C ASN A 4 -0.39 17.37 -9.02
N PHE A 5 -1.26 16.48 -8.52
CA PHE A 5 -0.89 15.17 -7.96
C PHE A 5 -0.30 14.20 -9.00
N LEU A 6 -0.40 14.53 -10.29
CA LEU A 6 0.09 13.71 -11.40
C LEU A 6 1.61 13.49 -11.39
N ASN A 7 2.37 14.40 -10.76
CA ASN A 7 3.83 14.40 -10.73
C ASN A 7 4.41 14.37 -9.31
N PHE A 8 3.70 13.75 -8.36
CA PHE A 8 4.24 13.54 -7.02
C PHE A 8 5.04 12.23 -6.97
N PRO A 9 6.29 12.24 -6.47
CA PRO A 9 7.10 13.39 -6.05
C PRO A 9 7.77 14.08 -7.26
N PRO A 10 8.00 15.41 -7.20
CA PRO A 10 8.73 16.13 -8.25
C PRO A 10 10.11 15.51 -8.50
N GLU A 11 10.55 15.45 -9.75
CA GLU A 11 11.84 14.86 -10.15
C GLU A 11 13.02 15.47 -9.38
N GLU A 12 13.01 16.79 -9.23
CA GLU A 12 13.86 17.52 -8.28
C GLU A 12 13.45 17.15 -6.85
N GLY A 13 14.11 16.14 -6.28
CA GLY A 13 13.87 15.68 -4.91
C GLY A 13 13.86 14.16 -4.72
N GLN A 14 13.88 13.38 -5.81
CA GLN A 14 13.91 11.90 -5.78
C GLN A 14 15.30 11.33 -5.44
N THR A 15 15.94 11.86 -4.40
CA THR A 15 17.18 11.32 -3.86
C THR A 15 17.00 9.89 -3.36
N ASP A 16 18.07 9.11 -3.29
CA ASP A 16 18.02 7.76 -2.70
C ASP A 16 17.48 7.78 -1.26
N ALA A 17 17.79 8.83 -0.50
CA ALA A 17 17.26 9.02 0.85
C ALA A 17 15.74 9.21 0.85
N PHE A 18 15.20 9.98 -0.10
CA PHE A 18 13.76 10.13 -0.28
C PHE A 18 13.10 8.79 -0.63
N LYS A 19 13.64 8.08 -1.64
CA LYS A 19 13.11 6.78 -2.07
C LYS A 19 13.06 5.76 -0.94
N ARG A 20 14.14 5.66 -0.15
CA ARG A 20 14.22 4.79 1.03
C ARG A 20 13.18 5.16 2.09
N ARG A 21 12.99 6.45 2.38
CA ARG A 21 11.98 6.93 3.34
C ARG A 21 10.56 6.64 2.85
N PHE A 22 10.29 6.82 1.56
CA PHE A 22 9.00 6.50 0.98
C PHE A 22 8.71 5.00 1.04
N LEU A 23 9.67 4.17 0.65
CA LEU A 23 9.56 2.71 0.78
C LEU A 23 9.33 2.29 2.23
N GLN A 24 10.05 2.88 3.19
CA GLN A 24 9.84 2.63 4.61
C GLN A 24 8.39 2.96 5.03
N ALA A 25 7.85 4.10 4.61
CA ALA A 25 6.48 4.49 4.93
C ALA A 25 5.45 3.56 4.27
N TYR A 26 5.68 3.13 3.03
CA TYR A 26 4.83 2.18 2.32
C TYR A 26 4.80 0.81 3.03
N LEU A 27 5.99 0.30 3.40
CA LEU A 27 6.10 -0.96 4.17
C LEU A 27 5.46 -0.85 5.55
N ALA A 28 5.59 0.30 6.23
CA ALA A 28 4.88 0.53 7.49
C ALA A 28 3.35 0.50 7.32
N GLY A 29 2.84 1.05 6.21
CA GLY A 29 1.43 0.95 5.83
C GLY A 29 0.99 -0.49 5.58
N ILE A 30 1.80 -1.31 4.90
CA ILE A 30 1.55 -2.74 4.73
C ILE A 30 1.49 -3.45 6.08
N SER A 31 2.48 -3.25 6.95
CA SER A 31 2.48 -3.87 8.29
C SER A 31 1.25 -3.47 9.12
N TYR A 32 0.79 -2.23 8.99
CA TYR A 32 -0.45 -1.80 9.65
C TYR A 32 -1.69 -2.48 9.06
N ALA A 33 -1.79 -2.57 7.73
CA ALA A 33 -2.90 -3.24 7.06
C ALA A 33 -2.94 -4.74 7.41
N ASP A 34 -1.78 -5.40 7.50
CA ASP A 34 -1.65 -6.79 7.97
C ASP A 34 -2.18 -6.95 9.40
N ALA A 35 -1.79 -6.06 10.33
CA ALA A 35 -2.33 -6.08 11.70
C ALA A 35 -3.85 -5.79 11.76
N CYS A 36 -4.41 -5.02 10.82
CA CYS A 36 -5.86 -4.86 10.67
C CYS A 36 -6.53 -6.14 10.18
N ALA A 37 -5.97 -6.78 9.14
CA ALA A 37 -6.49 -8.04 8.61
C ALA A 37 -6.45 -9.14 9.67
N GLY A 38 -5.36 -9.25 10.42
CA GLY A 38 -5.22 -10.19 11.53
C GLY A 38 -6.33 -10.05 12.57
N ARG A 39 -6.75 -8.83 12.91
CA ARG A 39 -7.89 -8.60 13.84
C ARG A 39 -9.21 -9.17 13.32
N VAL A 40 -9.45 -9.07 12.01
CA VAL A 40 -10.66 -9.63 11.38
C VAL A 40 -10.60 -11.15 11.41
N LEU A 41 -9.48 -11.74 11.01
CA LEU A 41 -9.28 -13.20 10.98
C LEU A 41 -9.36 -13.81 12.38
N GLU A 42 -8.71 -13.20 13.37
CA GLU A 42 -8.78 -13.63 14.78
C GLU A 42 -10.22 -13.58 15.32
N THR A 43 -11.03 -12.62 14.85
CA THR A 43 -12.44 -12.55 15.25
C THR A 43 -13.27 -13.66 14.61
N LEU A 44 -13.00 -14.02 13.35
CA LEU A 44 -13.66 -15.16 12.69
C LEU A 44 -13.37 -16.46 13.45
N GLU A 45 -12.11 -16.71 13.81
CA GLU A 45 -11.69 -17.88 14.59
C GLU A 45 -12.37 -17.91 15.98
N LYS A 46 -12.32 -16.80 16.73
CA LYS A 46 -12.96 -16.71 18.06
C LYS A 46 -14.47 -16.94 18.05
N THR A 47 -15.12 -16.71 16.92
CA THR A 47 -16.57 -16.90 16.77
C THR A 47 -16.94 -18.23 16.11
N GLY A 48 -15.96 -19.02 15.67
CA GLY A 48 -16.15 -20.27 14.93
C GLY A 48 -16.76 -20.06 13.54
N LEU A 49 -16.71 -18.84 13.00
CA LEU A 49 -17.25 -18.51 11.67
C LEU A 49 -16.24 -18.80 10.55
N ASP A 50 -14.98 -19.00 10.89
CA ASP A 50 -13.91 -19.36 9.97
C ASP A 50 -14.14 -20.71 9.26
N GLU A 51 -14.83 -21.65 9.91
CA GLU A 51 -15.16 -22.98 9.37
C GLU A 51 -16.01 -22.96 8.08
N ASN A 52 -16.76 -21.88 7.82
CA ASN A 52 -17.64 -21.77 6.65
C ASN A 52 -17.64 -20.36 6.02
N THR A 53 -16.52 -19.64 6.12
CA THR A 53 -16.36 -18.30 5.52
C THR A 53 -15.26 -18.32 4.46
N ILE A 54 -15.61 -17.89 3.24
CA ILE A 54 -14.61 -17.65 2.19
C ILE A 54 -13.98 -16.27 2.41
N VAL A 55 -12.65 -16.23 2.51
CA VAL A 55 -11.88 -14.98 2.58
C VAL A 55 -11.20 -14.70 1.25
N LEU A 56 -11.50 -13.56 0.64
CA LEU A 56 -10.82 -13.06 -0.55
C LEU A 56 -9.93 -11.87 -0.16
N PHE A 57 -8.63 -12.00 -0.35
CA PHE A 57 -7.66 -10.93 -0.17
C PHE A 57 -7.10 -10.50 -1.53
N ALA A 58 -7.35 -9.26 -1.92
CA ALA A 58 -6.92 -8.71 -3.20
C ALA A 58 -6.63 -7.22 -3.09
N GLY A 59 -5.72 -6.73 -3.93
CA GLY A 59 -5.54 -5.30 -4.21
C GLY A 59 -6.21 -4.94 -5.53
N ASP A 60 -6.69 -3.71 -5.66
CA ASP A 60 -7.27 -3.18 -6.90
C ASP A 60 -6.20 -2.86 -7.95
N HIS A 61 -5.05 -2.33 -7.50
CA HIS A 61 -3.90 -2.04 -8.33
C HIS A 61 -2.59 -2.01 -7.53
N GLY A 62 -1.46 -2.00 -8.24
CA GLY A 62 -0.13 -1.78 -7.67
C GLY A 62 0.19 -0.29 -7.43
N TYR A 63 1.40 -0.02 -6.95
CA TYR A 63 1.90 1.35 -6.76
C TYR A 63 3.37 1.42 -7.17
N LEU A 64 3.70 2.31 -8.10
CA LEU A 64 5.08 2.56 -8.49
C LEU A 64 5.77 3.45 -7.46
N MET A 65 6.98 3.07 -7.07
CA MET A 65 7.82 3.71 -6.06
C MET A 65 9.12 4.27 -6.67
N GLY A 66 9.03 4.74 -7.93
CA GLY A 66 10.13 5.35 -8.67
C GLY A 66 10.73 4.47 -9.75
N GLU A 67 10.18 3.27 -10.00
CA GLU A 67 10.55 2.45 -11.15
C GLU A 67 10.25 3.22 -12.45
N TYR A 68 11.20 3.19 -13.40
CA TYR A 68 11.11 3.93 -14.68
C TYR A 68 10.82 5.44 -14.52
N GLY A 69 11.19 6.04 -13.38
CA GLY A 69 10.92 7.45 -13.09
C GLY A 69 9.46 7.76 -12.74
N SER A 70 8.62 6.73 -12.61
CA SER A 70 7.19 6.87 -12.36
C SER A 70 6.82 6.54 -10.91
N TRP A 71 5.78 7.22 -10.43
CA TRP A 71 5.25 7.07 -9.08
C TRP A 71 3.74 6.98 -9.11
N GLY A 72 3.18 6.27 -8.15
CA GLY A 72 1.74 6.13 -7.99
C GLY A 72 1.14 5.04 -8.87
N HIS A 73 -0.19 5.05 -8.90
CA HIS A 73 -0.96 4.30 -9.88
C HIS A 73 -0.93 5.08 -11.18
N LYS A 74 -0.11 4.62 -12.13
CA LYS A 74 -0.17 5.07 -13.51
C LYS A 74 -0.78 3.96 -14.34
N HIS A 75 -1.59 4.33 -15.32
CA HIS A 75 -1.98 3.39 -16.36
C HIS A 75 -0.71 2.93 -17.07
N CYS A 76 -0.35 1.67 -16.83
CA CYS A 76 0.42 0.91 -17.81
C CYS A 76 -0.50 0.57 -18.99
#